data_AF-A0A521QVU0-F1
#
_entry.id   AF-A0A521QVU0-F1
#
_cell.length_a   1.000
_cell.length_b   1.000
_cell.length_c   1.000
_cell.angle_alpha   90.00
_cell.angle_beta   90.00
_cell.angle_gamma   90.00
#
_symmetry.space_group_name_H-M   'P 1'
#
loop_
_entity.id
_entity.type
_entity.pdbx_description
1 polymer ?
#
loop_
_entity_poly.entity_id
_entity_poly.type
_entity_poly.pdbx_seq_one_letter_code
_entity_poly.pdbx_strand_id
1 'polypeptide(L)'
;MAKLRHLAILTHQPERLADFYKKVFEMKELYRTKNGSVHLSDGEVNLAILNANEPKEPGHRPGLYHFGFHVEDAEVVSRRIQEIYPEGAP
;
A
#
# COMPACT_ATOMS: atom_id res chain seq x y z
N MET A 1 -1.76 -18.50 -6.44
CA MET A 1 -0.48 -18.33 -5.70
C MET A 1 -0.36 -16.89 -5.22
N ALA A 2 0.19 -16.66 -4.02
CA ALA A 2 0.38 -15.31 -3.48
C ALA A 2 1.32 -14.48 -4.36
N LYS A 3 0.96 -13.23 -4.63
CA LYS A 3 1.76 -12.29 -5.44
C LYS A 3 1.93 -10.96 -4.72
N LEU A 4 3.13 -10.38 -4.78
CA LEU A 4 3.39 -9.03 -4.30
C LEU A 4 2.67 -8.04 -5.22
N ARG A 5 1.54 -7.48 -4.76
CA ARG A 5 0.66 -6.62 -5.56
C ARG A 5 0.30 -5.30 -4.88
N HIS A 6 0.88 -5.01 -3.72
CA HIS A 6 0.63 -3.76 -3.01
C HIS A 6 1.93 -3.15 -2.50
N LEU A 7 2.11 -1.86 -2.76
CA LEU A 7 3.19 -1.03 -2.23
C LEU A 7 2.60 0.25 -1.67
N ALA A 8 3.14 0.72 -0.55
CA ALA A 8 2.77 1.98 0.07
C ALA A 8 4.00 2.89 0.24
N ILE A 9 3.83 4.16 -0.13
CA ILE A 9 4.81 5.22 0.08
C ILE A 9 4.17 6.28 0.97
N LEU A 10 4.82 6.62 2.08
CA LEU A 10 4.44 7.72 2.94
C LEU A 10 5.15 9.01 2.49
N THR A 11 4.42 10.10 2.24
CA THR A 11 5.00 11.35 1.72
C THR A 11 4.23 12.59 2.18
N HIS A 12 4.95 13.72 2.36
CA HIS A 12 4.34 15.03 2.60
C HIS A 12 3.78 15.68 1.33
N GLN A 13 3.98 15.09 0.16
CA GLN A 13 3.52 15.63 -1.13
C GLN A 13 2.76 14.56 -1.95
N PRO A 14 1.60 14.07 -1.45
CA PRO A 14 0.88 12.96 -2.08
C PRO A 14 0.42 13.28 -3.51
N GLU A 15 -0.12 14.48 -3.76
CA GLU A 15 -0.55 14.91 -5.09
C GLU A 15 0.61 14.89 -6.09
N ARG A 16 1.73 15.52 -5.72
CA ARG A 16 2.90 15.65 -6.59
C ARG A 16 3.48 14.30 -6.96
N LEU A 17 3.56 13.38 -5.99
CA LEU A 17 4.07 12.04 -6.23
C LEU A 17 3.09 11.21 -7.07
N ALA A 18 1.79 11.33 -6.81
CA ALA A 18 0.77 10.65 -7.62
C ALA A 18 0.84 11.12 -9.08
N ASP A 19 0.96 12.42 -9.30
CA ASP A 19 1.10 13.00 -10.64
C ASP A 19 2.34 12.49 -11.38
N PHE A 20 3.46 12.31 -10.68
CA PHE A 20 4.65 11.69 -11.27
C PHE A 20 4.34 10.27 -11.75
N TYR A 21 3.76 9.42 -10.90
CA TYR A 21 3.44 8.04 -11.28
C TYR A 21 2.39 7.94 -12.38
N LYS A 22 1.37 8.80 -12.37
CA LYS A 22 0.35 8.88 -13.43
C LYS A 22 0.97 9.32 -14.77
N LYS A 23 1.83 10.33 -14.78
CA LYS A 23 2.36 10.92 -16.03
C LYS A 23 3.53 10.14 -16.62
N VAL A 24 4.39 9.58 -15.78
CA VAL A 24 5.61 8.89 -16.23
C VAL A 24 5.38 7.41 -16.48
N PHE A 25 4.58 6.76 -15.63
CA PHE A 25 4.34 5.32 -15.68
C PHE A 25 2.90 4.96 -16.04
N GLU A 26 2.10 5.95 -16.46
CA GLU A 26 0.73 5.77 -16.96
C GLU A 26 -0.20 5.05 -15.96
N MET A 27 0.12 5.10 -14.66
CA MET A 27 -0.71 4.50 -13.63
C MET A 27 -2.05 5.21 -13.56
N LYS A 28 -3.13 4.47 -13.34
CA LYS A 28 -4.48 4.99 -13.21
C LYS A 28 -4.80 5.28 -11.76
N GLU A 29 -5.40 6.43 -11.51
CA GLU A 29 -5.96 6.74 -10.20
C GLU A 29 -7.22 5.92 -9.95
N LEU A 30 -7.25 5.18 -8.85
CA LEU A 30 -8.41 4.39 -8.45
C LEU A 30 -9.35 5.19 -7.54
N TYR A 31 -8.80 5.78 -6.49
CA TYR A 31 -9.54 6.60 -5.53
C TYR A 31 -8.61 7.44 -4.66
N ARG A 32 -9.23 8.37 -3.91
CA ARG A 32 -8.58 9.21 -2.91
C ARG A 32 -9.29 9.09 -1.57
N THR A 33 -8.52 9.22 -0.50
CA THR A 33 -9.05 9.29 0.85
C THR A 33 -9.29 10.74 1.28
N LYS A 34 -10.10 10.95 2.33
CA LYS A 34 -10.39 12.29 2.87
C LYS A 34 -9.14 13.05 3.31
N ASN A 35 -8.14 12.34 3.83
CA ASN A 35 -6.86 12.93 4.24
C ASN A 35 -5.89 13.18 3.06
N GLY A 36 -6.33 13.04 1.81
CA GLY A 36 -5.52 13.35 0.62
C GLY A 36 -4.52 12.26 0.22
N SER A 37 -4.65 11.03 0.73
CA SER A 37 -3.90 9.88 0.20
C SER A 37 -4.49 9.45 -1.15
N VAL A 38 -3.64 8.96 -2.05
CA VAL A 38 -4.00 8.61 -3.43
C VAL A 38 -3.64 7.17 -3.71
N HIS A 39 -4.56 6.40 -4.27
CA HIS A 39 -4.31 5.02 -4.66
C HIS A 39 -4.28 4.91 -6.18
N LEU A 40 -3.17 4.38 -6.70
CA LEU A 40 -2.93 4.20 -8.12
C LEU A 40 -2.85 2.70 -8.47
N SER A 41 -3.06 2.37 -9.74
CA SER A 41 -2.82 1.03 -10.26
C SER A 41 -2.38 1.02 -11.71
N ASP A 42 -1.51 0.07 -12.06
CA ASP A 42 -1.14 -0.27 -13.44
C ASP A 42 -1.97 -1.43 -14.01
N GLY A 43 -3.00 -1.89 -13.29
CA GLY A 43 -3.81 -3.08 -13.61
C GLY A 43 -3.38 -4.35 -12.88
N GLU A 44 -2.20 -4.35 -12.25
CA GLU A 44 -1.64 -5.51 -11.58
C GLU A 44 -1.20 -5.20 -10.14
N VAL A 45 -0.51 -4.07 -9.94
CA VAL A 45 -0.05 -3.56 -8.65
C VAL A 45 -0.93 -2.39 -8.22
N ASN A 46 -1.23 -2.32 -6.93
CA ASN A 46 -1.77 -1.16 -6.24
C ASN A 46 -0.63 -0.38 -5.57
N LEU A 47 -0.50 0.91 -5.90
CA LEU A 47 0.42 1.83 -5.26
C LEU A 47 -0.37 2.82 -4.39
N ALA A 48 -0.25 2.70 -3.08
CA ALA A 48 -0.82 3.64 -2.12
C ALA A 48 0.18 4.76 -1.79
N ILE A 49 -0.19 5.99 -2.11
CA ILE A 49 0.57 7.19 -1.76
C ILE A 49 -0.12 7.84 -0.57
N LEU A 50 0.43 7.60 0.62
CA LEU A 50 -0.14 8.00 1.91
C LEU A 50 0.31 9.41 2.29
N ASN A 51 -0.63 10.21 2.80
CA ASN A 51 -0.35 11.57 3.23
C ASN A 51 0.29 11.60 4.62
N ALA A 52 1.56 12.02 4.69
CA ALA A 52 2.33 12.18 5.93
C ALA A 52 1.99 13.45 6.71
N ASN A 53 1.20 14.38 6.14
CA ASN A 53 0.80 15.60 6.84
C ASN A 53 -0.37 15.36 7.81
N GLU A 54 -1.16 14.31 7.57
CA GLU A 54 -2.24 13.87 8.45
C GLU A 54 -2.20 12.33 8.55
N PRO A 55 -1.16 11.79 9.21
CA PRO A 55 -0.92 10.36 9.22
C PRO A 55 -1.91 9.65 10.15
N LYS A 56 -2.41 8.49 9.72
CA LYS A 56 -3.20 7.60 10.59
C LYS A 56 -2.35 7.05 11.75
N GLU A 57 -1.08 6.77 11.47
CA GLU A 57 -0.10 6.30 12.43
C GLU A 57 1.05 7.30 12.48
N PRO A 58 1.15 8.11 13.55
CA PRO A 58 2.21 9.09 13.68
C PRO A 58 3.57 8.43 14.01
N GLY A 59 4.66 9.13 13.73
CA GLY A 59 6.03 8.71 14.07
C GLY A 59 6.79 7.98 12.97
N HIS A 60 6.12 7.64 11.86
CA HIS A 60 6.76 7.01 10.71
C HIS A 60 7.49 8.02 9.82
N ARG A 61 8.66 7.64 9.32
CA ARG A 61 9.45 8.47 8.40
C ARG A 61 8.90 8.36 6.97
N PRO A 62 8.85 9.45 6.20
CA PRO A 62 8.51 9.39 4.77
C PRO A 62 9.42 8.44 4.00
N GLY A 63 8.86 7.76 2.98
CA GLY A 63 9.56 6.76 2.18
C GLY A 63 8.71 5.52 1.93
N LEU A 64 9.36 4.41 1.57
CA LEU A 64 8.70 3.09 1.51
C LEU A 64 8.14 2.76 2.90
N TYR A 65 6.85 2.44 2.95
CA TYR A 65 6.12 2.33 4.20
C TYR A 65 5.74 0.88 4.50
N HIS A 66 4.96 0.24 3.63
CA HIS A 66 4.67 -1.18 3.71
C HIS A 66 4.40 -1.76 2.32
N PHE A 67 4.29 -3.07 2.28
CA PHE A 67 3.91 -3.82 1.08
C PHE A 67 2.95 -4.94 1.46
N GLY A 68 2.25 -5.49 0.47
CA GLY A 68 1.25 -6.52 0.70
C GLY A 68 1.17 -7.53 -0.43
N PHE A 69 0.77 -8.75 -0.05
CA PHE A 69 0.51 -9.83 -0.98
C PHE A 69 -0.99 -9.92 -1.29
N HIS A 70 -1.31 -9.99 -2.57
CA HIS A 70 -2.62 -10.44 -3.01
C HIS A 70 -2.62 -11.98 -2.97
N VAL A 71 -3.59 -12.52 -2.24
CA VAL A 71 -3.76 -13.96 -2.00
C VAL A 71 -5.17 -14.35 -2.43
N GLU A 72 -5.34 -15.60 -2.85
CA GLU A 72 -6.65 -16.12 -3.28
C GLU A 72 -7.63 -16.25 -2.11
N ASP A 73 -7.12 -16.62 -0.93
CA ASP A 73 -7.90 -16.80 0.30
C ASP A 73 -7.08 -16.36 1.51
N ALA A 74 -7.56 -15.33 2.21
CA ALA A 74 -6.91 -14.77 3.39
C ALA A 74 -6.98 -15.71 4.60
N GLU A 75 -8.04 -16.53 4.74
CA GLU A 75 -8.20 -17.49 5.85
C GLU A 75 -7.23 -18.66 5.72
N VAL A 76 -6.94 -19.09 4.49
CA VAL A 76 -5.88 -20.09 4.24
C VAL A 76 -4.52 -19.57 4.66
N VAL A 77 -4.21 -18.30 4.35
CA VAL A 77 -2.92 -17.70 4.70
C VAL A 77 -2.83 -17.43 6.21
N SER A 78 -3.92 -16.97 6.83
CA SER A 78 -4.03 -16.77 8.27
C SER A 78 -3.76 -18.07 9.04
N ARG A 79 -4.38 -19.19 8.63
CA ARG A 79 -4.12 -20.51 9.24
C ARG A 79 -2.66 -20.92 9.14
N ARG A 80 -2.03 -20.74 7.97
CA ARG A 80 -0.59 -21.03 7.80
C ARG A 80 0.29 -20.17 8.71
N ILE A 81 -0.07 -18.90 8.92
CA ILE A 81 0.63 -18.04 9.87
C ILE A 81 0.50 -18.61 11.26
N GLN A 82 -0.71 -18.95 11.72
CA GLN A 82 -0.93 -19.50 13.07
C GLN A 82 -0.25 -20.86 13.30
N GLU A 83 -0.19 -21.71 12.27
CA GLU A 83 0.52 -23.00 12.32
C GLU A 83 2.03 -22.83 12.57
N ILE A 84 2.64 -21.78 12.02
CA ILE A 84 4.09 -21.51 12.13
C ILE A 84 4.39 -20.58 13.31
N TYR A 85 3.53 -19.58 13.53
CA TYR A 85 3.63 -18.53 14.54
C TYR A 85 2.30 -18.42 15.32
N PRO A 86 2.07 -19.27 16.33
CA PRO A 86 0.82 -19.31 17.09
C PRO A 86 0.45 -18.01 17.81
N GLU A 87 1.45 -17.16 18.10
CA GLU A 87 1.27 -15.86 18.76
C GLU A 87 1.02 -14.70 17.79
N GLY A 88 1.04 -14.97 16.47
CA GLY A 88 0.86 -13.96 15.42
C GLY A 88 2.04 -13.89 14.45
N ALA A 89 1.84 -13.25 13.30
CA ALA A 89 2.91 -13.02 12.33
C ALA A 89 4.09 -12.27 13.00
N PRO A 90 5.34 -12.58 12.61
CA PRO A 90 6.54 -11.97 13.18
C PRO A 90 6.62 -10.45 12.95
#